data_AF-A0A2G4FB94-F1
#
_entry.id   AF-A0A2G4FB94-F1
#
_cell.length_a   1.000
_cell.length_b   1.000
_cell.length_c   1.000
_cell.angle_alpha   90.00
_cell.angle_beta   90.00
_cell.angle_gamma   90.00
#
_symmetry.space_group_name_H-M   'P 1'
#
loop_
_entity.id
_entity.type
_entity.pdbx_description
1 polymer ?
#
loop_
_entity_poly.entity_id
_entity_poly.type
_entity_poly.pdbx_seq_one_letter_code
_entity_poly.pdbx_strand_id
1 'polypeptide(L)'
;MSFTRVLLCLLTAGLVACATLPAPPSAKIRFPLDSIRADGLSGPADGLVSIDYEFCVPADPQVLAEIKRLDPSVKVSLVARGRIGRRDGQALCIGNTQQQDWRAILERLAARADIAEIRRCYFE
;
A
#
# COMPACT_ATOMS: atom_id res chain seq x y z
N MET A 1 -29.81 -58.23 -30.21
CA MET A 1 -29.38 -58.26 -28.79
C MET A 1 -27.87 -58.10 -28.76
N SER A 2 -27.33 -57.02 -28.20
CA SER A 2 -26.21 -57.03 -27.24
C SER A 2 -25.65 -55.61 -27.02
N PHE A 3 -25.98 -55.08 -25.84
CA PHE A 3 -25.19 -54.23 -24.95
C PHE A 3 -24.50 -52.95 -25.45
N THR A 4 -25.23 -51.85 -25.25
CA THR A 4 -24.83 -50.62 -24.55
C THR A 4 -23.50 -50.68 -23.80
N ARG A 5 -22.61 -49.71 -24.06
CA ARG A 5 -21.73 -49.10 -23.04
C ARG A 5 -21.20 -47.75 -23.56
N VAL A 6 -21.93 -46.70 -23.19
CA VAL A 6 -21.50 -45.30 -23.24
C VAL A 6 -20.33 -45.14 -22.28
N LEU A 7 -19.13 -44.83 -22.79
CA LEU A 7 -17.98 -44.44 -21.97
C LEU A 7 -17.81 -42.92 -22.12
N LEU A 8 -18.52 -42.18 -21.29
CA LEU A 8 -18.38 -40.74 -21.12
C LEU A 8 -17.16 -40.48 -20.23
N CYS A 9 -15.98 -40.32 -20.83
CA CYS A 9 -14.81 -39.81 -20.12
C CYS A 9 -14.97 -38.30 -19.90
N LEU A 10 -15.55 -37.93 -18.75
CA LEU A 10 -15.52 -36.58 -18.20
C LEU A 10 -14.07 -36.22 -17.84
N LEU A 11 -13.37 -35.57 -18.77
CA LEU A 11 -12.11 -34.87 -18.52
C LEU A 11 -12.41 -33.55 -17.81
N THR A 12 -12.53 -33.60 -16.49
CA THR A 12 -12.46 -32.39 -15.66
C THR A 12 -11.00 -31.94 -15.57
N ALA A 13 -10.62 -30.99 -16.42
CA ALA A 13 -9.39 -30.24 -16.26
C ALA A 13 -9.51 -29.37 -15.00
N GLY A 14 -8.86 -29.79 -13.91
CA GLY A 14 -8.74 -28.99 -12.69
C GLY A 14 -7.85 -27.78 -12.94
N LEU A 15 -8.45 -26.61 -13.10
CA LEU A 15 -7.76 -25.32 -12.99
C LEU A 15 -7.30 -25.14 -11.54
N VAL A 16 -6.04 -25.46 -11.27
CA VAL A 16 -5.38 -25.06 -10.02
C VAL A 16 -5.11 -23.56 -10.09
N ALA A 17 -6.10 -22.76 -9.68
CA ALA A 17 -5.89 -21.35 -9.40
C ALA A 17 -5.09 -21.24 -8.09
N CYS A 18 -3.77 -21.07 -8.21
CA CYS A 18 -2.92 -20.76 -7.07
C CYS A 18 -3.28 -19.35 -6.60
N ALA A 19 -4.18 -19.24 -5.62
CA ALA A 19 -4.54 -17.97 -5.02
C ALA A 19 -3.35 -17.46 -4.20
N THR A 20 -2.63 -16.46 -4.71
CA THR A 20 -1.63 -15.71 -3.95
C THR A 20 -2.33 -15.00 -2.79
N LEU A 21 -2.03 -15.41 -1.55
CA LEU A 21 -2.53 -14.68 -0.38
C LEU A 21 -2.00 -13.25 -0.41
N PRO A 22 -2.85 -12.23 -0.11
CA PRO A 22 -2.38 -10.86 -0.01
C PRO A 22 -1.29 -10.76 1.05
N ALA A 23 -0.22 -10.04 0.74
CA ALA A 23 0.85 -9.80 1.69
C ALA A 23 0.28 -9.14 2.97
N PRO A 24 0.79 -9.49 4.16
CA PRO A 24 0.34 -8.83 5.38
C PRO A 24 0.55 -7.31 5.25
N PRO A 25 -0.32 -6.46 5.83
CA PRO A 25 -0.20 -5.00 5.70
C PRO A 25 1.20 -4.46 6.03
N SER A 26 1.84 -5.00 7.07
CA SER A 26 3.22 -4.66 7.43
C SER A 26 4.22 -4.89 6.28
N ALA A 27 3.98 -5.89 5.44
CA ALA A 27 4.80 -6.20 4.27
C ALA A 27 4.54 -5.28 3.08
N LYS A 28 3.81 -4.17 3.20
CA LYS A 28 3.81 -3.08 2.20
C LYS A 28 4.65 -1.89 2.60
N ILE A 29 4.99 -1.77 3.88
CA ILE A 29 5.84 -0.69 4.41
C ILE A 29 7.30 -1.08 4.17
N ARG A 30 8.04 -0.24 3.45
CA ARG A 30 9.40 -0.54 2.94
C ARG A 30 10.50 0.20 3.71
N PHE A 31 10.23 0.57 4.95
CA PHE A 31 11.19 1.23 5.84
C PHE A 31 10.95 0.81 7.30
N PRO A 32 11.98 0.83 8.16
CA PRO A 32 11.84 0.41 9.54
C PRO A 32 10.98 1.39 10.33
N LEU A 33 10.10 0.85 11.18
CA LEU A 33 9.21 1.64 12.03
C LEU A 33 9.69 1.75 13.48
N ASP A 34 10.57 0.85 13.92
CA ASP A 34 10.91 0.70 15.34
C ASP A 34 11.79 1.83 15.88
N SER A 35 12.44 2.59 15.00
CA SER A 35 13.21 3.79 15.36
C SER A 35 12.35 5.05 15.50
N ILE A 36 11.06 4.97 15.15
CA ILE A 36 10.14 6.11 15.17
C ILE A 36 9.44 6.11 16.52
N ARG A 37 9.59 7.20 17.26
CA ARG A 37 9.00 7.44 18.57
C ARG A 37 7.49 7.65 18.45
N ALA A 38 6.79 7.64 19.59
CA ALA A 38 5.35 7.88 19.64
C ALA A 38 4.91 9.25 19.07
N ASP A 39 5.77 10.26 19.13
CA ASP A 39 5.54 11.60 18.54
C ASP A 39 5.82 11.66 17.02
N GLY A 40 6.21 10.54 16.41
CA GLY A 40 6.48 10.48 14.98
C GLY A 40 7.87 10.91 14.57
N LEU A 41 8.75 11.17 15.53
CA LEU A 41 10.13 11.60 15.28
C LEU A 41 11.11 10.43 15.42
N SER A 42 12.21 10.50 14.69
CA SER A 42 13.31 9.53 14.70
C SER A 42 14.64 10.26 14.66
N GLY A 43 15.68 9.67 15.25
CA GLY A 43 17.04 10.24 15.26
C GLY A 43 17.60 10.45 16.67
N PRO A 44 18.83 11.02 16.77
CA PRO A 44 19.44 11.36 18.05
C PRO A 44 18.70 12.51 18.74
N ALA A 45 18.93 12.71 20.03
CA ALA A 45 18.20 13.67 20.86
C ALA A 45 18.29 15.13 20.35
N ASP A 46 19.40 15.50 19.72
CA ASP A 46 19.69 16.81 19.14
C ASP A 46 19.35 16.91 17.63
N GLY A 47 18.88 15.82 17.03
CA GLY A 47 18.64 15.71 15.59
C GLY A 47 17.38 14.93 15.25
N LEU A 48 16.32 15.13 16.04
CA LEU A 48 15.03 14.50 15.79
C LEU A 48 14.40 15.04 14.51
N VAL A 49 14.05 14.13 13.61
CA VAL A 49 13.38 14.45 12.35
C VAL A 49 12.17 13.55 12.17
N SER A 50 11.16 14.07 11.48
CA SER A 50 10.07 13.24 11.00
C SER A 50 10.48 12.45 9.76
N ILE A 51 9.70 11.44 9.43
CA ILE A 51 9.88 10.64 8.23
C ILE A 51 8.75 10.96 7.26
N ASP A 52 9.12 11.48 6.11
CA ASP A 52 8.21 11.54 4.98
C ASP A 52 8.13 10.18 4.30
N TYR A 53 6.93 9.82 3.83
CA TYR A 53 6.69 8.59 3.09
C TYR A 53 5.80 8.88 1.88
N GLU A 54 5.95 8.05 0.86
CA GLU A 54 5.22 8.14 -0.38
C GLU A 54 4.58 6.82 -0.78
N PHE A 55 3.42 6.91 -1.44
CA PHE A 55 2.65 5.81 -2.01
C PHE A 55 1.81 6.31 -3.19
N CYS A 56 1.29 5.37 -3.97
CA CYS A 56 0.39 5.68 -5.09
C CYS A 56 -0.98 5.06 -4.87
N VAL A 57 -2.01 5.77 -5.33
CA VAL A 57 -3.41 5.34 -5.37
C VAL A 57 -4.03 5.74 -6.71
N PRO A 58 -5.17 5.18 -7.12
CA PRO A 58 -5.94 5.71 -8.25
C PRO A 58 -6.20 7.22 -8.11
N ALA A 59 -6.13 7.96 -9.21
CA ALA A 59 -6.47 9.38 -9.27
C ALA A 59 -7.99 9.61 -9.24
N ASP A 60 -8.68 8.93 -8.34
CA ASP A 60 -10.12 9.00 -8.13
C ASP A 60 -10.43 9.94 -6.94
N PRO A 61 -11.33 10.93 -7.09
CA PRO A 61 -11.63 11.88 -6.01
C PRO A 61 -12.12 11.24 -4.70
N GLN A 62 -12.86 10.13 -4.76
CA GLN A 62 -13.35 9.44 -3.57
C GLN A 62 -12.21 8.74 -2.84
N VAL A 63 -11.32 8.08 -3.59
CA VAL A 63 -10.10 7.48 -3.04
C VAL A 63 -9.23 8.55 -2.37
N LEU A 64 -9.00 9.68 -3.02
CA LEU A 64 -8.19 10.77 -2.46
C LEU A 64 -8.79 11.38 -1.20
N ALA A 65 -10.12 11.56 -1.17
CA ALA A 65 -10.82 12.03 0.03
C ALA A 65 -10.73 11.02 1.19
N GLU A 66 -10.76 9.73 0.90
CA GLU A 66 -10.56 8.68 1.90
C GLU A 66 -9.13 8.67 2.43
N ILE A 67 -8.13 8.76 1.55
CA ILE A 67 -6.71 8.87 1.94
C ILE A 67 -6.50 10.07 2.88
N LYS A 68 -7.03 11.25 2.52
CA LYS A 68 -6.89 12.45 3.35
C LYS A 68 -7.58 12.33 4.72
N ARG A 69 -8.64 11.51 4.81
CA ARG A 69 -9.34 11.21 6.07
C ARG A 69 -8.58 10.22 6.93
N LEU A 70 -7.93 9.22 6.31
CA LEU A 70 -7.06 8.27 7.00
C LEU A 70 -5.80 8.95 7.52
N ASP A 71 -5.25 9.84 6.70
CA ASP A 71 -3.98 10.51 6.92
C ASP A 71 -4.09 12.00 6.54
N PRO A 72 -4.38 12.87 7.51
CA PRO A 72 -4.50 14.31 7.30
C PRO A 72 -3.19 14.97 6.82
N SER A 73 -2.03 14.34 7.04
CA SER A 73 -0.74 14.88 6.62
C SER A 73 -0.54 14.84 5.10
N VAL A 74 -1.26 13.97 4.39
CA VAL A 74 -1.00 13.67 2.98
C VAL A 74 -1.15 14.89 2.09
N LYS A 75 -0.12 15.14 1.29
CA LYS A 75 -0.12 16.00 0.11
C LYS A 75 -0.26 15.13 -1.13
N VAL A 76 -1.13 15.53 -2.04
CA VAL A 76 -1.42 14.78 -3.27
C VAL A 76 -0.84 15.53 -4.47
N SER A 77 -0.22 14.78 -5.40
CA SER A 77 0.20 15.29 -6.70
C SER A 77 -0.32 14.41 -7.83
N LEU A 78 -0.99 15.04 -8.79
CA LEU A 78 -1.42 14.43 -10.06
C LEU A 78 -0.42 14.63 -11.19
N VAL A 79 0.74 15.24 -10.90
CA VAL A 79 1.79 15.53 -11.90
C VAL A 79 3.15 14.92 -11.53
N ALA A 80 3.54 14.93 -10.25
CA ALA A 80 4.82 14.38 -9.83
C ALA A 80 4.87 12.86 -9.97
N ARG A 81 6.07 12.34 -10.27
CA ARG A 81 6.34 10.89 -10.30
C ARG A 81 6.70 10.32 -8.93
N GLY A 82 7.44 11.07 -8.11
CA GLY A 82 8.05 10.54 -6.88
C GLY A 82 9.09 9.46 -7.18
N ARG A 83 9.77 8.95 -6.15
CA ARG A 83 10.74 7.84 -6.32
C ARG A 83 10.05 6.48 -6.40
N ILE A 84 8.82 6.40 -5.87
CA ILE A 84 7.93 5.25 -6.00
C ILE A 84 7.41 5.04 -7.43
N GLY A 85 7.53 6.05 -8.30
CA GLY A 85 7.28 5.90 -9.73
C GLY A 85 5.80 5.86 -10.09
N ARG A 86 5.05 6.88 -9.65
CA ARG A 86 3.63 7.07 -9.98
C ARG A 86 3.38 6.92 -11.48
N ARG A 87 2.35 6.15 -11.84
CA ARG A 87 1.94 5.86 -13.22
C ARG A 87 0.74 6.70 -13.67
N ASP A 88 0.44 6.67 -14.96
CA ASP A 88 -0.76 7.33 -15.49
C ASP A 88 -2.03 6.77 -14.85
N GLY A 89 -3.00 7.64 -14.59
CA GLY A 89 -4.22 7.28 -13.85
C GLY A 89 -4.04 7.13 -12.33
N GLN A 90 -2.83 7.33 -11.81
CA GLN A 90 -2.57 7.33 -10.36
C GLN A 90 -2.29 8.75 -9.84
N ALA A 91 -2.37 8.90 -8.52
CA ALA A 91 -1.90 10.06 -7.78
C ALA A 91 -0.71 9.66 -6.90
N LEU A 92 0.26 10.56 -6.78
CA LEU A 92 1.33 10.45 -5.80
C LEU A 92 0.82 11.05 -4.49
N CYS A 93 0.92 10.31 -3.40
CA CYS A 93 0.58 10.76 -2.05
C CYS A 93 1.86 10.79 -1.22
N ILE A 94 2.12 11.92 -0.56
CA ILE A 94 3.25 12.10 0.36
C ILE A 94 2.71 12.48 1.73
N GLY A 95 2.88 11.59 2.72
CA GLY A 95 2.54 11.83 4.12
C GLY A 95 3.78 12.00 4.99
N ASN A 96 3.58 12.32 6.26
CA ASN A 96 4.65 12.53 7.23
C ASN A 96 4.29 11.92 8.59
N THR A 97 5.29 11.39 9.30
CA THR A 97 5.06 10.73 10.60
C THR A 97 4.83 11.68 11.77
N GLN A 98 5.09 12.99 11.66
CA GLN A 98 4.92 13.98 12.73
C GLN A 98 3.44 14.29 13.02
N GLN A 99 2.73 13.27 13.48
CA GLN A 99 1.33 13.29 13.87
C GLN A 99 1.08 12.19 14.90
N GLN A 100 0.01 12.37 15.67
CA GLN A 100 -0.45 11.33 16.58
C GLN A 100 -0.84 10.08 15.79
N ASP A 101 -0.69 8.91 16.40
CA ASP A 101 -1.11 7.62 15.84
C ASP A 101 -0.49 7.29 14.47
N TRP A 102 0.65 7.88 14.12
CA TRP A 102 1.32 7.68 12.83
C TRP A 102 1.48 6.21 12.45
N ARG A 103 1.72 5.33 13.44
CA ARG A 103 1.88 3.90 13.21
C ARG A 103 0.58 3.25 12.78
N ALA A 104 -0.51 3.54 13.50
CA ALA A 104 -1.84 3.04 13.14
C ALA A 104 -2.31 3.60 11.79
N ILE A 105 -1.95 4.85 11.46
CA ILE A 105 -2.21 5.45 10.14
C ILE A 105 -1.49 4.65 9.04
N LEU A 106 -0.18 4.42 9.18
CA LEU A 106 0.59 3.63 8.20
C LEU A 106 0.07 2.21 8.05
N GLU A 107 -0.31 1.55 9.14
CA GLU A 107 -0.89 0.20 9.12
C GLU A 107 -2.23 0.18 8.39
N ARG A 108 -3.09 1.19 8.61
CA ARG A 108 -4.38 1.34 7.90
C ARG A 108 -4.20 1.63 6.42
N LEU A 109 -3.25 2.49 6.05
CA LEU A 109 -2.89 2.75 4.66
C LEU A 109 -2.40 1.45 4.00
N ALA A 110 -1.51 0.71 4.66
CA ALA A 110 -0.95 -0.52 4.13
C ALA A 110 -1.98 -1.66 3.99
N ALA A 111 -3.04 -1.64 4.79
CA ALA A 111 -4.14 -2.61 4.69
C ALA A 111 -5.02 -2.39 3.44
N ARG A 112 -4.98 -1.22 2.80
CA ARG A 112 -5.79 -0.95 1.61
C ARG A 112 -5.32 -1.75 0.40
N ALA A 113 -6.25 -2.24 -0.41
CA ALA A 113 -5.94 -3.02 -1.61
C ALA A 113 -5.35 -2.18 -2.76
N ASP A 114 -5.71 -0.90 -2.83
CA ASP A 114 -5.30 0.04 -3.87
C ASP A 114 -3.91 0.66 -3.64
N ILE A 115 -3.27 0.36 -2.49
CA ILE A 115 -1.88 0.70 -2.19
C ILE A 115 -1.02 -0.57 -2.35
N ALA A 116 -0.07 -0.51 -3.28
CA ALA A 116 0.87 -1.61 -3.53
C ALA A 116 2.03 -1.64 -2.53
N GLU A 117 2.58 -0.48 -2.19
CA GLU A 117 3.68 -0.31 -1.24
C GLU A 117 3.73 1.13 -0.71
N ILE A 118 4.41 1.31 0.42
CA ILE A 118 4.69 2.61 1.05
C ILE A 118 6.20 2.69 1.26
N ARG A 119 6.83 3.71 0.69
CA ARG A 119 8.29 3.91 0.75
C ARG A 119 8.63 5.17 1.52
N ARG A 120 9.83 5.23 2.10
CA ARG A 120 10.35 6.49 2.63
C ARG A 120 10.59 7.46 1.48
N CYS A 121 10.09 8.68 1.64
CA CYS A 121 10.33 9.78 0.72
C CYS A 121 11.62 10.50 1.14
N TYR A 122 12.42 10.90 0.16
CA TYR A 122 13.66 11.63 0.36
C TYR A 122 13.63 12.85 -0.55
N PHE A 123 13.94 14.02 0.00
CA PHE A 123 14.09 15.26 -0.75
C PHE A 123 15.58 15.53 -1.02
N GLU A 124 15.85 16.22 -2.13
CA GLU A 124 17.19 16.66 -2.56
C GLU A 124 17.40 18.14 -2.28
#